data_AF-A0A6A9T4L8-F1
#
_entry.id   AF-A0A6A9T4L8-F1
#
_cell.length_a   1.000
_cell.length_b   1.000
_cell.length_c   1.000
_cell.angle_alpha   90.00
_cell.angle_beta   90.00
_cell.angle_gamma   90.00
#
_symmetry.space_group_name_H-M   'P 1'
#
loop_
_entity.id
_entity.type
_entity.pdbx_description
1 polymer ?
#
loop_
_entity_poly.entity_id
_entity_poly.type
_entity_poly.pdbx_seq_one_letter_code
_entity_poly.pdbx_strand_id
1 'polypeptide(L)'
;MYRRDVLRAGVATSVAGVAGCTDPRDGPDFTEGFEDGLGEWEPSATIGPEVDIEDFAWEVDPSEAEAVEGEHSLRVWNEGDYDDGVTWASHPISIEPGRAYRIAATGQFWSESESFNTIRHAVMRLGPDPAEVEADFPQLGVNSTDFGETPYGGLREPLWLADGWREYSFEWTTPELSTDTLYFAVGTAVIWEADATHYVDDLSVVVEPR
;
A
#
# COMPACT_ATOMS: atom_id res chain seq x y z
N MET A 1 -19.09 46.90 -65.44
CA MET A 1 -17.69 46.51 -65.66
C MET A 1 -17.38 45.39 -64.66
N TYR A 2 -17.08 44.21 -65.19
CA TYR A 2 -16.63 42.95 -64.56
C TYR A 2 -17.42 42.26 -63.44
N ARG A 3 -18.19 41.24 -63.88
CA ARG A 3 -18.52 40.00 -63.17
C ARG A 3 -17.24 39.25 -62.76
N ARG A 4 -17.26 38.58 -61.61
CA ARG A 4 -16.56 37.30 -61.38
C ARG A 4 -17.40 36.40 -60.46
N ASP A 5 -18.02 35.42 -61.10
CA ASP A 5 -18.35 34.12 -60.52
C ASP A 5 -17.07 33.41 -60.03
N VAL A 6 -17.13 32.66 -58.93
CA VAL A 6 -16.65 31.25 -58.85
C VAL A 6 -17.34 30.58 -57.66
N LEU A 7 -18.24 29.64 -57.97
CA LEU A 7 -18.67 28.54 -57.10
C LEU A 7 -17.52 27.53 -56.97
N ARG A 8 -17.23 27.06 -55.76
CA ARG A 8 -16.60 25.75 -55.53
C ARG A 8 -17.37 24.98 -54.48
N ALA A 9 -18.15 24.02 -54.97
CA ALA A 9 -18.60 22.86 -54.23
C ALA A 9 -17.39 21.92 -53.98
N GLY A 10 -17.38 21.25 -52.83
CA GLY A 10 -16.34 20.29 -52.46
C GLY A 10 -16.78 19.37 -51.33
N VAL A 11 -17.48 18.30 -51.72
CA VAL A 11 -17.53 16.93 -51.16
C VAL A 11 -17.56 16.75 -49.63
N ALA A 12 -18.71 16.25 -49.16
CA ALA A 12 -18.85 15.56 -47.87
C ALA A 12 -18.13 14.20 -47.93
N THR A 13 -17.23 13.96 -46.97
CA THR A 13 -16.70 12.63 -46.69
C THR A 13 -17.08 12.27 -45.26
N SER A 14 -18.14 11.49 -45.14
CA SER A 14 -18.50 10.75 -43.93
C SER A 14 -17.46 9.66 -43.68
N VAL A 15 -16.72 9.77 -42.58
CA VAL A 15 -15.97 8.63 -42.02
C VAL A 15 -16.80 8.04 -40.90
N ALA A 16 -17.36 6.88 -41.18
CA ALA A 16 -17.92 5.98 -40.19
C ALA A 16 -16.80 5.24 -39.46
N GLY A 17 -17.03 4.99 -38.18
CA GLY A 17 -16.45 3.86 -37.46
C GLY A 17 -15.09 4.09 -36.82
N VAL A 18 -15.09 4.43 -35.54
CA VAL A 18 -14.23 3.72 -34.59
C VAL A 18 -15.17 3.21 -33.49
N ALA A 19 -15.41 1.91 -33.50
CA ALA A 19 -15.93 1.21 -32.34
C ALA A 19 -14.87 1.40 -31.24
N GLY A 20 -15.20 2.19 -30.21
CA GLY A 20 -14.38 2.30 -29.02
C GLY A 20 -14.41 0.95 -28.33
N CYS A 21 -13.35 0.16 -28.55
CA CYS A 21 -12.95 -0.84 -27.57
C CYS A 21 -12.75 -0.06 -26.27
N THR A 22 -13.57 -0.36 -25.28
CA THR A 22 -13.32 0.07 -23.91
C THR A 22 -11.94 -0.44 -23.52
N ASP A 23 -11.05 0.48 -23.21
CA ASP A 23 -9.73 0.19 -22.64
C ASP A 23 -9.90 -0.78 -21.45
N PRO A 24 -9.03 -1.80 -21.31
CA PRO A 24 -8.80 -2.41 -20.01
C PRO A 24 -8.48 -1.28 -19.02
N ARG A 25 -8.98 -1.38 -17.79
CA ARG A 25 -8.66 -0.38 -16.76
C ARG A 25 -7.15 -0.45 -16.49
N ASP A 26 -6.36 0.40 -17.15
CA ASP A 26 -4.90 0.49 -16.99
C ASP A 26 -4.55 1.30 -15.73
N GLY A 27 -5.11 0.91 -14.58
CA GLY A 27 -4.86 1.56 -13.31
C GLY A 27 -4.97 0.59 -12.15
N PRO A 28 -4.35 0.90 -11.01
CA PRO A 28 -4.45 0.08 -9.81
C PRO A 28 -5.89 -0.12 -9.35
N ASP A 29 -6.17 -1.26 -8.74
CA ASP A 29 -7.48 -1.61 -8.19
C ASP A 29 -7.75 -0.85 -6.88
N PHE A 30 -6.69 -0.43 -6.19
CA PHE A 30 -6.74 0.38 -4.97
C PHE A 30 -5.56 1.34 -4.92
N THR A 31 -5.81 2.57 -4.48
CA THR A 31 -4.78 3.58 -4.18
C THR A 31 -5.16 4.36 -2.93
N GLU A 32 -4.18 4.72 -2.12
CA GLU A 32 -4.37 5.57 -0.94
C GLU A 32 -3.21 6.53 -0.73
N GLY A 33 -3.53 7.80 -0.46
CA GLY A 33 -2.58 8.84 -0.06
C GLY A 33 -3.02 9.64 1.17
N PHE A 34 -4.09 9.22 1.85
CA PHE A 34 -4.59 9.76 3.11
C PHE A 34 -5.08 11.22 3.09
N GLU A 35 -5.33 11.77 1.91
CA GLU A 35 -5.84 13.14 1.70
C GLU A 35 -7.22 13.38 2.34
N ASP A 36 -8.03 12.33 2.48
CA ASP A 36 -9.35 12.37 3.11
C ASP A 36 -9.32 11.80 4.55
N GLY A 37 -8.13 11.68 5.16
CA GLY A 37 -7.91 11.08 6.47
C GLY A 37 -7.90 9.55 6.45
N LEU A 38 -8.31 8.90 7.55
CA LEU A 38 -8.26 7.43 7.65
C LEU A 38 -9.38 6.70 6.92
N GLY A 39 -10.53 7.32 6.62
CA GLY A 39 -11.62 6.62 5.91
C GLY A 39 -12.00 5.26 6.54
N GLU A 40 -11.79 4.17 5.80
CA GLU A 40 -12.01 2.77 6.24
C GLU A 40 -10.76 2.09 6.80
N TRP A 41 -9.64 2.81 6.94
CA TRP A 41 -8.45 2.31 7.61
C TRP A 41 -8.68 2.16 9.11
N GLU A 42 -8.33 0.99 9.63
CA GLU A 42 -8.44 0.64 11.05
C GLU A 42 -7.03 0.54 11.66
N PRO A 43 -6.64 1.51 12.50
CA PRO A 43 -5.42 1.45 13.32
C PRO A 43 -5.41 0.26 14.28
N SER A 44 -4.25 -0.37 14.44
CA SER A 44 -4.03 -1.43 15.42
C SER A 44 -2.56 -1.52 15.82
N ALA A 45 -2.31 -2.16 16.96
CA ALA A 45 -0.97 -2.49 17.41
C ALA A 45 -0.98 -3.77 18.23
N THR A 46 0.19 -4.38 18.35
CA THR A 46 0.46 -5.52 19.22
C THR A 46 1.83 -5.35 19.83
N ILE A 47 1.99 -5.91 21.02
CA ILE A 47 3.26 -6.04 21.73
C ILE A 47 3.37 -7.48 22.24
N GLY A 48 4.59 -7.98 22.43
CA GLY A 48 4.84 -9.33 22.92
C GLY A 48 4.13 -9.64 24.24
N PRO A 49 3.98 -10.93 24.59
CA PRO A 49 3.20 -11.38 25.75
C PRO A 49 3.77 -10.90 27.10
N GLU A 50 4.97 -10.33 27.12
CA GLU A 50 5.62 -9.77 28.29
C GLU A 50 5.05 -8.42 28.73
N VAL A 51 4.31 -7.73 27.86
CA VAL A 51 3.79 -6.37 28.07
C VAL A 51 2.30 -6.33 27.72
N ASP A 52 1.51 -5.65 28.54
CA ASP A 52 0.10 -5.41 28.23
C ASP A 52 -0.02 -4.27 27.20
N ILE A 53 -0.89 -4.42 26.19
CA ILE A 53 -1.10 -3.40 25.16
C ILE A 53 -1.54 -2.03 25.73
N GLU A 54 -2.11 -2.01 26.93
CA GLU A 54 -2.50 -0.78 27.64
C GLU A 54 -1.29 0.01 28.17
N ASP A 55 -0.16 -0.67 28.39
CA ASP A 55 1.12 -0.08 28.82
C ASP A 55 2.01 0.28 27.61
N PHE A 56 1.65 -0.13 26.40
CA PHE A 56 2.38 0.15 25.17
C PHE A 56 1.83 1.40 24.47
N ALA A 57 2.66 2.45 24.33
CA ALA A 57 2.29 3.69 23.68
C ALA A 57 2.49 3.63 22.16
N TRP A 58 1.41 3.89 21.41
CA TRP A 58 1.40 3.90 19.95
C TRP A 58 0.31 4.83 19.40
N GLU A 59 0.50 5.31 18.17
CA GLU A 59 -0.41 6.20 17.46
C GLU A 59 -0.35 5.93 15.95
N VAL A 60 -1.50 5.99 15.29
CA VAL A 60 -1.61 5.97 13.83
C VAL A 60 -2.67 6.98 13.42
N ASP A 61 -2.25 8.02 12.72
CA ASP A 61 -3.10 9.17 12.39
C ASP A 61 -2.66 9.80 11.06
N PRO A 62 -3.55 10.48 10.33
CA PRO A 62 -3.16 11.27 9.18
C PRO A 62 -2.33 12.48 9.63
N SER A 63 -1.38 12.91 8.80
CA SER A 63 -0.46 14.00 9.13
C SER A 63 -0.09 14.83 7.92
N GLU A 64 0.06 16.14 8.15
CA GLU A 64 0.57 17.10 7.16
C GLU A 64 2.09 17.31 7.25
N ALA A 65 2.79 16.55 8.11
CA ALA A 65 4.20 16.79 8.41
C ALA A 65 5.13 16.38 7.26
N GLU A 66 4.84 15.25 6.62
CA GLU A 66 5.54 14.72 5.45
C GLU A 66 4.50 14.15 4.50
N ALA A 67 4.68 14.32 3.18
CA ALA A 67 3.85 13.71 2.15
C ALA A 67 4.71 13.44 0.89
N VAL A 68 4.42 12.36 0.17
CA VAL A 68 5.01 12.08 -1.16
C VAL A 68 4.27 12.89 -2.21
N GLU A 69 2.95 12.76 -2.21
CA GLU A 69 2.04 13.51 -3.06
C GLU A 69 0.99 14.20 -2.18
N GLY A 70 0.38 15.29 -2.68
CA GLY A 70 -0.67 15.98 -1.92
C GLY A 70 -0.17 16.71 -0.67
N GLU A 71 -0.97 16.69 0.38
CA GLU A 71 -0.75 17.41 1.64
C GLU A 71 -0.68 16.48 2.86
N HIS A 72 -1.10 15.21 2.73
CA HIS A 72 -1.22 14.29 3.86
C HIS A 72 -0.44 12.99 3.63
N SER A 73 -0.15 12.30 4.74
CA SER A 73 0.29 10.91 4.75
C SER A 73 -0.18 10.24 6.04
N LEU A 74 0.02 8.93 6.15
CA LEU A 74 -0.20 8.18 7.39
C LEU A 74 1.03 8.30 8.30
N ARG A 75 0.88 8.96 9.45
CA ARG A 75 1.88 8.92 10.52
C ARG A 75 1.71 7.64 11.32
N VAL A 76 2.80 6.89 11.49
CA VAL A 76 2.88 5.72 12.35
C VAL A 76 3.94 5.99 13.43
N TRP A 77 3.53 5.95 14.69
CA TRP A 77 4.43 6.12 15.83
C TRP A 77 4.18 5.03 16.86
N ASN A 78 5.25 4.50 17.44
CA ASN A 78 5.17 3.63 18.60
C ASN A 78 6.48 3.71 19.39
N GLU A 79 6.37 3.56 20.71
CA GLU A 79 7.53 3.59 21.59
C GLU A 79 8.46 2.41 21.32
N GLY A 80 9.75 2.60 21.63
CA GLY A 80 10.79 1.59 21.41
C GLY A 80 11.16 0.79 22.65
N ASP A 81 10.70 1.17 23.84
CA ASP A 81 11.23 0.74 25.15
C ASP A 81 11.26 -0.78 25.41
N TYR A 82 10.58 -1.58 24.59
CA TYR A 82 10.43 -3.02 24.78
C TYR A 82 11.19 -3.88 23.76
N ASP A 83 11.96 -3.28 22.83
CA ASP A 83 12.61 -3.98 21.71
C ASP A 83 11.63 -4.79 20.82
N ASP A 84 10.33 -4.52 20.95
CA ASP A 84 9.25 -5.29 20.35
C ASP A 84 8.04 -4.38 20.09
N GLY A 85 7.13 -4.86 19.26
CA GLY A 85 5.88 -4.22 18.93
C GLY A 85 5.71 -4.00 17.43
N VAL A 86 4.46 -4.09 16.98
CA VAL A 86 4.07 -3.72 15.61
C VAL A 86 2.90 -2.76 15.72
N THR A 87 2.93 -1.71 14.90
CA THR A 87 1.85 -0.72 14.81
C THR A 87 1.53 -0.50 13.34
N TRP A 88 0.26 -0.61 12.98
CA TRP A 88 -0.20 -0.61 11.59
C TRP A 88 -1.61 -0.04 11.45
N ALA A 89 -2.00 0.23 10.21
CA ALA A 89 -3.41 0.39 9.83
C ALA A 89 -3.79 -0.69 8.81
N SER A 90 -5.05 -1.13 8.84
CA SER A 90 -5.60 -2.13 7.92
C SER A 90 -6.74 -1.56 7.09
N HIS A 91 -6.80 -1.89 5.80
CA HIS A 91 -7.91 -1.52 4.91
C HIS A 91 -8.47 -2.76 4.19
N PRO A 92 -9.81 -2.92 4.12
CA PRO A 92 -10.42 -3.99 3.33
C PRO A 92 -10.35 -3.69 1.82
N ILE A 93 -9.99 -4.68 1.00
CA ILE A 93 -9.97 -4.60 -0.47
C ILE A 93 -10.90 -5.67 -1.01
N SER A 94 -11.89 -5.26 -1.81
CA SER A 94 -12.84 -6.19 -2.44
C SER A 94 -12.19 -6.99 -3.57
N ILE A 95 -12.47 -8.29 -3.62
CA ILE A 95 -12.04 -9.21 -4.69
C ILE A 95 -13.19 -10.14 -5.11
N GLU A 96 -13.06 -10.80 -6.26
CA GLU A 96 -14.03 -11.83 -6.65
C GLU A 96 -13.66 -13.19 -6.01
N PRO A 97 -14.58 -13.85 -5.29
CA PRO A 97 -14.32 -15.17 -4.72
C PRO A 97 -14.28 -16.26 -5.80
N GLY A 98 -13.63 -17.38 -5.48
CA GLY A 98 -13.47 -18.53 -6.37
C GLY A 98 -12.42 -18.34 -7.47
N ARG A 99 -11.45 -17.44 -7.26
CA ARG A 99 -10.38 -17.14 -8.22
C ARG A 99 -9.01 -17.11 -7.55
N ALA A 100 -7.98 -17.40 -8.33
CA ALA A 100 -6.59 -17.17 -7.96
C ALA A 100 -6.07 -15.90 -8.64
N TYR A 101 -5.11 -15.24 -8.00
CA TYR A 101 -4.61 -13.93 -8.43
C TYR A 101 -3.08 -13.87 -8.37
N ARG A 102 -2.53 -12.94 -9.15
CA ARG A 102 -1.22 -12.32 -8.91
C ARG A 102 -1.52 -10.90 -8.44
N ILE A 103 -1.06 -10.56 -7.25
CA ILE A 103 -1.30 -9.24 -6.65
C ILE A 103 0.04 -8.56 -6.43
N ALA A 104 0.18 -7.31 -6.86
CA ALA A 104 1.31 -6.46 -6.55
C ALA A 104 0.86 -5.35 -5.60
N ALA A 105 1.61 -5.11 -4.53
CA ALA A 105 1.35 -4.04 -3.58
C ALA A 105 2.61 -3.19 -3.38
N THR A 106 2.43 -1.87 -3.34
CA THR A 106 3.50 -0.89 -3.14
C THR A 106 3.11 0.11 -2.07
N GLY A 107 4.12 0.73 -1.46
CA GLY A 107 3.95 1.87 -0.56
C GLY A 107 5.25 2.61 -0.35
N GLN A 108 5.17 3.91 -0.16
CA GLN A 108 6.32 4.75 0.17
C GLN A 108 6.42 4.88 1.69
N PHE A 109 7.63 4.71 2.22
CA PHE A 109 7.92 4.92 3.63
C PHE A 109 9.00 5.98 3.78
N TRP A 110 8.74 6.96 4.64
CA TRP A 110 9.68 8.02 4.95
C TRP A 110 10.58 7.65 6.12
N SER A 111 11.86 8.01 6.05
CA SER A 111 12.80 7.99 7.16
C SER A 111 13.49 9.35 7.29
N GLU A 112 13.66 9.85 8.52
CA GLU A 112 14.30 11.17 8.79
C GLU A 112 15.73 11.26 8.28
N SER A 113 16.42 10.13 8.18
CA SER A 113 17.78 10.06 7.66
C SER A 113 18.11 8.65 7.17
N GLU A 114 19.14 8.53 6.35
CA GLU A 114 19.76 7.22 6.07
C GLU A 114 20.63 6.79 7.25
N SER A 115 20.52 5.54 7.68
CA SER A 115 21.26 4.99 8.82
C SER A 115 21.59 3.51 8.61
N PHE A 116 22.81 3.12 9.00
CA PHE A 116 23.20 1.71 9.12
C PHE A 116 22.59 1.03 10.35
N ASN A 117 22.11 1.81 11.31
CA ASN A 117 21.42 1.30 12.49
C ASN A 117 19.92 1.31 12.20
N THR A 118 19.38 0.19 11.74
CA THR A 118 17.95 -0.01 11.54
C THR A 118 17.30 -0.34 12.88
N ILE A 119 16.39 0.52 13.36
CA ILE A 119 15.68 0.35 14.65
C ILE A 119 14.20 -0.04 14.48
N ARG A 120 13.69 0.01 13.24
CA ARG A 120 12.35 -0.42 12.80
C ARG A 120 12.41 -1.09 11.43
N HIS A 121 11.45 -1.94 11.16
CA HIS A 121 11.16 -2.45 9.82
C HIS A 121 9.84 -1.88 9.29
N ALA A 122 9.78 -1.65 7.99
CA ALA A 122 8.54 -1.49 7.26
C ALA A 122 7.85 -2.85 7.22
N VAL A 123 6.56 -2.89 7.53
CA VAL A 123 5.73 -4.08 7.36
C VAL A 123 4.58 -3.79 6.42
N MET A 124 4.37 -4.71 5.48
CA MET A 124 3.15 -4.75 4.68
C MET A 124 2.65 -6.19 4.62
N ARG A 125 1.33 -6.37 4.61
CA ARG A 125 0.70 -7.67 4.51
C ARG A 125 -0.63 -7.56 3.79
N LEU A 126 -0.91 -8.51 2.89
CA LEU A 126 -2.21 -8.66 2.25
C LEU A 126 -2.67 -10.12 2.37
N GLY A 127 -3.87 -10.36 2.89
CA GLY A 127 -4.37 -11.72 3.09
C GLY A 127 -5.88 -11.79 3.32
N PRO A 128 -6.46 -13.01 3.33
CA PRO A 128 -7.90 -13.20 3.51
C PRO A 128 -8.38 -12.92 4.94
N ASP A 129 -7.48 -13.03 5.92
CA ASP A 129 -7.75 -12.74 7.33
C ASP A 129 -7.03 -11.45 7.72
N PRO A 130 -7.62 -10.58 8.56
CA PRO A 130 -6.94 -9.39 9.09
C PRO A 130 -5.71 -9.79 9.93
N ALA A 131 -4.75 -8.88 10.05
CA ALA A 131 -3.64 -9.06 10.99
C ALA A 131 -4.10 -8.69 12.41
N GLU A 132 -3.81 -9.55 13.38
CA GLU A 132 -4.17 -9.35 14.79
C GLU A 132 -2.93 -9.34 15.69
N VAL A 133 -1.88 -10.07 15.30
CA VAL A 133 -0.63 -10.21 16.08
C VAL A 133 0.60 -10.08 15.18
N GLU A 134 1.78 -9.87 15.77
CA GLU A 134 3.04 -9.73 15.01
C GLU A 134 3.31 -10.93 14.10
N ALA A 135 2.99 -12.14 14.58
CA ALA A 135 3.23 -13.38 13.85
C ALA A 135 2.42 -13.49 12.54
N ASP A 136 1.42 -12.63 12.33
CA ASP A 136 0.67 -12.58 11.08
C ASP A 136 1.46 -11.88 9.96
N PHE A 137 2.45 -11.06 10.32
CA PHE A 137 3.35 -10.41 9.37
C PHE A 137 4.51 -11.33 8.96
N PRO A 138 5.12 -11.10 7.78
CA PRO A 138 6.32 -11.80 7.39
C PRO A 138 7.45 -11.69 8.43
N GLN A 139 8.26 -12.74 8.51
CA GLN A 139 9.47 -12.76 9.33
C GLN A 139 10.49 -11.72 8.84
N LEU A 140 11.44 -11.35 9.69
CA LEU A 140 12.49 -10.37 9.36
C LEU A 140 13.22 -10.72 8.05
N GLY A 141 13.23 -9.77 7.09
CA GLY A 141 13.89 -9.91 5.80
C GLY A 141 13.14 -10.79 4.79
N VAL A 142 11.89 -11.14 5.07
CA VAL A 142 11.04 -11.92 4.15
C VAL A 142 10.19 -10.98 3.30
N ASN A 143 10.17 -11.23 1.99
CA ASN A 143 9.31 -10.58 1.01
C ASN A 143 8.63 -11.65 0.14
N SER A 144 7.30 -11.63 0.04
CA SER A 144 6.54 -12.68 -0.66
C SER A 144 6.86 -12.81 -2.15
N THR A 145 7.46 -11.79 -2.77
CA THR A 145 7.93 -11.80 -4.17
C THR A 145 8.85 -12.97 -4.47
N ASP A 146 9.66 -13.37 -3.48
CA ASP A 146 10.64 -14.43 -3.63
C ASP A 146 10.03 -15.84 -3.51
N PHE A 147 8.71 -15.93 -3.30
CA PHE A 147 8.00 -17.18 -3.08
C PHE A 147 7.01 -17.47 -4.21
N GLY A 148 6.61 -18.74 -4.29
CA GLY A 148 5.53 -19.17 -5.18
C GLY A 148 4.16 -18.84 -4.59
N GLU A 149 3.26 -19.82 -4.62
CA GLU A 149 1.94 -19.68 -4.02
C GLU A 149 2.03 -19.72 -2.48
N THR A 150 1.47 -18.71 -1.81
CA THR A 150 1.46 -18.58 -0.33
C THR A 150 0.06 -18.21 0.18
N PRO A 151 -0.28 -18.50 1.46
CA PRO A 151 -1.58 -18.14 2.03
C PRO A 151 -1.86 -16.63 2.16
N TYR A 152 -0.79 -15.82 2.23
CA TYR A 152 -0.84 -14.36 2.27
C TYR A 152 0.42 -13.80 1.59
N GLY A 153 0.36 -12.53 1.20
CA GLY A 153 1.46 -11.74 0.66
C GLY A 153 1.96 -10.72 1.68
N GLY A 154 3.20 -10.24 1.52
CA GLY A 154 3.72 -9.20 2.39
C GLY A 154 5.23 -9.04 2.34
N LEU A 155 5.71 -8.05 3.08
CA LEU A 155 7.13 -7.89 3.39
C LEU A 155 7.37 -7.45 4.84
N ARG A 156 8.59 -7.71 5.31
CA ARG A 156 9.16 -7.10 6.52
C ARG A 156 10.62 -6.72 6.28
N GLU A 157 10.86 -5.45 5.97
CA GLU A 157 12.16 -4.97 5.46
C GLU A 157 12.71 -3.79 6.28
N PRO A 158 14.04 -3.62 6.34
CA PRO A 158 14.69 -2.47 6.98
C PRO A 158 14.19 -1.10 6.53
N LEU A 159 13.90 -0.22 7.49
CA LEU A 159 13.78 1.23 7.28
C LEU A 159 15.16 1.92 7.36
N TRP A 160 15.21 3.24 7.17
CA TRP A 160 16.44 4.08 7.10
C TRP A 160 17.44 3.66 6.01
N LEU A 161 16.99 2.94 4.99
CA LEU A 161 17.82 2.58 3.82
C LEU A 161 18.06 3.76 2.86
N ALA A 162 17.35 4.87 3.06
CA ALA A 162 17.50 6.12 2.36
C ALA A 162 17.05 7.27 3.27
N ASP A 163 17.53 8.47 2.98
CA ASP A 163 17.01 9.72 3.53
C ASP A 163 15.71 10.09 2.81
N GLY A 164 14.66 10.41 3.56
CA GLY A 164 13.32 10.70 3.03
C GLY A 164 12.56 9.45 2.59
N TRP A 165 11.82 9.59 1.48
CA TRP A 165 10.90 8.56 0.98
C TRP A 165 11.60 7.45 0.21
N ARG A 166 11.16 6.22 0.47
CA ARG A 166 11.58 5.02 -0.23
C ARG A 166 10.40 4.10 -0.50
N GLU A 167 10.34 3.58 -1.73
CA GLU A 167 9.34 2.60 -2.12
C GLU A 167 9.69 1.22 -1.56
N TYR A 168 8.68 0.55 -1.03
CA TYR A 168 8.68 -0.85 -0.64
C TYR A 168 7.58 -1.56 -1.44
N SER A 169 7.85 -2.78 -1.89
CA SER A 169 6.91 -3.52 -2.72
C SER A 169 7.01 -5.03 -2.55
N PHE A 170 5.89 -5.71 -2.70
CA PHE A 170 5.86 -7.17 -2.81
C PHE A 170 4.87 -7.64 -3.87
N GLU A 171 5.16 -8.80 -4.44
CA GLU A 171 4.20 -9.58 -5.23
C GLU A 171 3.70 -10.77 -4.42
N TRP A 172 2.44 -11.13 -4.62
CA TRP A 172 1.80 -12.28 -4.00
C TRP A 172 1.06 -13.11 -5.05
N THR A 173 1.46 -14.37 -5.17
CA THR A 173 0.75 -15.36 -5.96
C THR A 173 -0.22 -16.11 -5.05
N THR A 174 -1.53 -15.88 -5.22
CA THR A 174 -2.54 -16.44 -4.32
C THR A 174 -2.94 -17.86 -4.73
N PRO A 175 -3.35 -18.72 -3.77
CA PRO A 175 -4.22 -19.85 -4.08
C PRO A 175 -5.60 -19.36 -4.56
N GLU A 176 -6.49 -20.27 -4.92
CA GLU A 176 -7.91 -19.91 -5.11
C GLU A 176 -8.48 -19.37 -3.78
N LEU A 177 -8.95 -18.13 -3.81
CA LEU A 177 -9.51 -17.44 -2.66
C LEU A 177 -11.02 -17.64 -2.60
N SER A 178 -11.55 -18.12 -1.48
CA SER A 178 -13.00 -18.29 -1.27
C SER A 178 -13.68 -17.07 -0.64
N THR A 179 -12.92 -16.03 -0.31
CA THR A 179 -13.37 -14.76 0.26
C THR A 179 -13.62 -13.72 -0.83
N ASP A 180 -14.47 -12.74 -0.54
CA ASP A 180 -14.70 -11.54 -1.35
C ASP A 180 -13.90 -10.32 -0.86
N THR A 181 -13.13 -10.48 0.22
CA THR A 181 -12.39 -9.41 0.88
C THR A 181 -10.98 -9.86 1.24
N LEU A 182 -10.00 -9.02 0.96
CA LEU A 182 -8.64 -9.08 1.46
C LEU A 182 -8.41 -7.93 2.44
N TYR A 183 -7.46 -8.09 3.36
CA TYR A 183 -7.08 -7.05 4.32
C TYR A 183 -5.65 -6.61 4.05
N PHE A 184 -5.47 -5.36 3.64
CA PHE A 184 -4.16 -4.75 3.42
C PHE A 184 -3.71 -4.02 4.68
N ALA A 185 -2.67 -4.53 5.33
CA ALA A 185 -2.08 -3.94 6.53
C ALA A 185 -0.72 -3.31 6.19
N VAL A 186 -0.50 -2.09 6.65
CA VAL A 186 0.75 -1.33 6.43
C VAL A 186 1.17 -0.63 7.73
N GLY A 187 2.44 -0.71 8.08
CA GLY A 187 2.93 -0.12 9.34
C GLY A 187 4.41 -0.36 9.61
N THR A 188 4.79 -0.27 10.88
CA THR A 188 6.17 -0.44 11.33
C THR A 188 6.30 -1.44 12.48
N ALA A 189 7.44 -2.13 12.53
CA ALA A 189 7.79 -3.06 13.61
C ALA A 189 9.07 -2.65 14.32
N VAL A 190 9.10 -2.72 15.65
CA VAL A 190 10.26 -2.49 16.53
C VAL A 190 11.31 -3.57 16.36
N ILE A 191 12.57 -3.16 16.53
CA ILE A 191 13.73 -4.06 16.60
C ILE A 191 14.66 -3.64 17.74
N TRP A 192 14.74 -2.34 18.03
CA TRP A 192 15.63 -1.78 19.05
C TRP A 192 14.99 -0.64 19.84
N GLU A 193 15.41 -0.48 21.10
CA GLU A 193 15.03 0.55 22.09
C GLU A 193 15.29 1.99 21.61
N ALA A 194 14.42 2.48 20.73
CA ALA A 194 14.35 3.88 20.35
C ALA A 194 12.96 4.21 19.79
N ASP A 195 12.36 5.28 20.29
CA ASP A 195 11.13 5.83 19.73
C ASP A 195 11.39 6.35 18.32
N ALA A 196 10.44 6.11 17.42
CA ALA A 196 10.53 6.63 16.06
C ALA A 196 9.14 6.90 15.48
N THR A 197 9.04 7.96 14.69
CA THR A 197 7.88 8.25 13.85
C THR A 197 8.25 7.97 12.40
N HIS A 198 7.37 7.29 11.68
CA HIS A 198 7.46 7.11 10.23
C HIS A 198 6.21 7.65 9.56
N TYR A 199 6.35 7.94 8.27
CA TYR A 199 5.23 8.31 7.42
C TYR A 199 5.11 7.31 6.29
N VAL A 200 3.87 7.00 5.93
CA VAL A 200 3.51 6.05 4.86
C VAL A 200 2.57 6.74 3.89
N ASP A 201 2.83 6.61 2.60
CA ASP A 201 2.05 7.28 1.56
C ASP A 201 2.12 6.52 0.22
N ASP A 202 1.36 6.97 -0.78
CA ASP A 202 1.31 6.44 -2.15
C ASP A 202 1.17 4.91 -2.19
N LEU A 203 0.18 4.42 -1.44
CA LEU A 203 -0.15 3.01 -1.39
C LEU A 203 -0.89 2.62 -2.66
N SER A 204 -0.54 1.47 -3.22
CA SER A 204 -1.20 0.95 -4.42
C SER A 204 -1.28 -0.57 -4.38
N VAL A 205 -2.42 -1.12 -4.85
CA VAL A 205 -2.61 -2.56 -5.04
C VAL A 205 -3.17 -2.82 -6.43
N VAL A 206 -2.53 -3.73 -7.17
CA VAL A 206 -2.92 -4.19 -8.49
C VAL A 206 -3.26 -5.66 -8.42
N VAL A 207 -4.46 -6.05 -8.86
CA VAL A 207 -5.01 -7.41 -8.74
C VAL A 207 -5.25 -8.01 -10.13
N GLU A 208 -4.44 -9.01 -10.48
CA GLU A 208 -4.54 -9.68 -11.78
C GLU A 208 -5.06 -11.12 -11.61
N PRO A 209 -6.23 -11.47 -12.18
CA PRO A 209 -6.70 -12.86 -12.19
C PRO A 209 -5.73 -13.80 -12.94
N ARG A 210 -5.58 -15.02 -12.44
CA ARG A 210 -4.72 -16.07 -13.02
C ARG A 210 -5.52 -17.20 -13.67
#